data_AF-A0A7Y2HH58-F1
#
_entry.id   AF-A0A7Y2HH58-F1
#
_cell.length_a   1.000
_cell.length_b   1.000
_cell.length_c   1.000
_cell.angle_alpha   90.00
_cell.angle_beta   90.00
_cell.angle_gamma   90.00
#
_symmetry.space_group_name_H-M   'P 1'
#
loop_
_entity.id
_entity.type
_entity.pdbx_description
1 polymer ?
#
loop_
_entity_poly.entity_id
_entity_poly.type
_entity_poly.pdbx_seq_one_letter_code
_entity_poly.pdbx_strand_id
1 'polypeptide(L)'
;MSNLFELRAPISKTQQLYLGTAGVLIFLVLWIVLTMGESPMVKPGILPHPLRVLGAYGDLYTDNDLIQNTFRSIGLNLAGYATAILISLPIGFAIGLWGILRGAFQSHIDG
;
A
#
# COMPACT_ATOMS: atom_id res chain seq x y z
N MET A 1 6.87 -23.04 -37.72
CA MET A 1 6.34 -22.02 -36.79
C MET A 1 5.09 -22.60 -36.14
N SER A 2 4.96 -22.55 -34.82
CA SER A 2 3.76 -23.06 -34.13
C SER A 2 2.55 -22.26 -34.55
N ASN A 3 1.43 -22.93 -34.88
CA ASN A 3 0.18 -22.27 -35.22
C ASN A 3 -0.44 -21.66 -33.95
N LEU A 4 -0.61 -20.34 -33.91
CA LEU A 4 -1.12 -19.62 -32.74
C LEU A 4 -2.60 -19.92 -32.44
N PHE A 5 -3.33 -20.45 -33.43
CA PHE A 5 -4.77 -20.72 -33.33
C PHE A 5 -5.09 -22.18 -33.01
N GLU A 6 -4.08 -23.04 -32.86
CA GLU A 6 -4.28 -24.42 -32.40
C GLU A 6 -4.46 -24.46 -30.88
N LEU A 7 -5.60 -24.99 -30.44
CA LEU A 7 -5.90 -25.18 -29.03
C LEU A 7 -4.88 -26.18 -28.43
N ARG A 8 -4.19 -25.76 -27.37
CA ARG A 8 -3.13 -26.53 -26.66
C ARG A 8 -1.82 -26.71 -27.46
N ALA A 9 -1.59 -25.96 -28.54
CA ALA A 9 -0.27 -25.94 -29.16
C ALA A 9 0.76 -25.28 -28.23
N PRO A 10 1.98 -25.83 -28.10
CA PRO A 10 3.04 -25.21 -27.33
C PRO A 10 3.46 -23.89 -27.99
N ILE A 11 3.36 -22.78 -27.25
CA ILE A 11 3.81 -21.47 -27.70
C ILE A 11 5.33 -21.40 -27.60
N SER A 12 5.99 -21.02 -28.69
CA SER A 12 7.45 -20.80 -28.66
C SER A 12 7.81 -19.59 -27.80
N LYS A 13 9.02 -19.57 -27.22
CA LYS A 13 9.50 -18.44 -26.37
C LYS A 13 9.39 -17.08 -27.06
N THR A 14 9.64 -17.04 -28.36
CA THR A 14 9.53 -15.83 -29.19
C THR A 14 8.08 -15.36 -29.34
N GLN A 15 7.15 -16.29 -29.60
CA GLN A 15 5.72 -15.96 -29.67
C GLN A 15 5.19 -15.50 -28.32
N GLN A 16 5.65 -16.12 -27.22
CA GLN A 16 5.30 -15.72 -25.86
C GLN A 16 5.78 -14.30 -25.55
N LEU A 17 7.00 -13.95 -25.95
CA LEU A 17 7.53 -12.60 -25.79
C LEU A 17 6.71 -11.57 -26.57
N TYR A 18 6.38 -11.84 -27.83
CA TYR A 18 5.58 -10.93 -28.65
C TYR A 18 4.16 -10.76 -28.11
N LEU A 19 3.46 -11.85 -27.77
CA LEU A 19 2.12 -11.78 -27.19
C LEU A 19 2.13 -11.05 -25.85
N GLY A 20 3.12 -11.34 -24.99
CA GLY A 20 3.26 -10.67 -23.69
C GLY A 20 3.49 -9.17 -23.86
N THR A 21 4.42 -8.79 -24.73
CA THR A 21 4.72 -7.38 -25.01
C THR A 21 3.51 -6.66 -25.62
N ALA A 22 2.82 -7.29 -26.58
CA ALA A 22 1.62 -6.74 -27.18
C ALA A 22 0.51 -6.55 -26.14
N GLY A 23 0.30 -7.52 -25.24
CA GLY A 23 -0.68 -7.40 -24.15
C GLY A 23 -0.38 -6.22 -23.22
N VAL A 24 0.88 -6.05 -22.83
CA VAL A 24 1.32 -4.90 -22.00
C VAL A 24 1.09 -3.58 -22.75
N LEU A 25 1.45 -3.51 -24.03
CA LEU A 25 1.24 -2.29 -24.82
C LEU A 25 -0.24 -1.95 -24.97
N ILE A 26 -1.10 -2.93 -25.25
CA ILE A 26 -2.56 -2.74 -25.32
C ILE A 26 -3.09 -2.21 -24.00
N PHE A 27 -2.67 -2.80 -22.88
CA PHE A 27 -3.06 -2.34 -21.55
C PHE A 27 -2.63 -0.89 -21.29
N LEU A 28 -1.38 -0.53 -21.59
CA LEU A 28 -0.87 0.84 -21.43
C LEU A 28 -1.62 1.84 -22.30
N VAL A 29 -1.91 1.48 -23.55
CA VAL A 29 -2.71 2.32 -24.46
C VAL A 29 -4.09 2.55 -23.89
N LEU A 30 -4.78 1.50 -23.42
CA LEU A 30 -6.10 1.63 -22.80
C LEU A 30 -6.06 2.54 -21.57
N TRP A 31 -5.04 2.39 -20.71
CA TRP A 31 -4.88 3.27 -19.55
C TRP A 31 -4.69 4.73 -19.97
N ILE A 32 -3.79 5.01 -20.93
CA ILE A 32 -3.58 6.37 -21.44
C ILE A 32 -4.89 6.92 -22.02
N VAL A 33 -5.63 6.13 -22.81
CA VAL A 33 -6.92 6.55 -23.37
C VAL A 33 -7.94 6.91 -22.30
N LEU A 34 -8.04 6.13 -21.24
CA LEU A 34 -8.97 6.38 -20.14
C LEU A 34 -8.60 7.62 -19.30
N THR A 35 -7.34 8.04 -19.34
CA THR A 35 -6.78 9.09 -18.48
C THR A 35 -6.32 10.35 -19.22
N MET A 36 -6.39 10.37 -20.56
CA MET A 36 -6.01 11.52 -21.37
C MET A 36 -7.14 12.55 -21.51
N GLY A 37 -6.75 13.80 -21.82
CA GLY A 37 -7.68 14.91 -22.05
C GLY A 37 -7.99 15.76 -20.81
N GLU A 38 -8.65 16.89 -21.04
CA GLU A 38 -9.06 17.83 -19.97
C GLU A 38 -10.24 17.30 -19.13
N SER A 39 -11.07 16.44 -19.73
CA SER A 39 -12.15 15.71 -19.07
C SER A 39 -11.94 14.20 -19.22
N PRO A 40 -11.05 13.59 -18.41
CA PRO A 40 -10.73 12.19 -18.53
C PRO A 40 -11.94 11.31 -18.20
N MET A 41 -12.03 10.15 -18.86
CA MET A 41 -13.13 9.20 -18.64
C MET A 41 -13.12 8.63 -17.21
N VAL A 42 -11.93 8.53 -16.62
CA VAL A 42 -11.75 8.14 -15.21
C VAL A 42 -11.17 9.31 -14.43
N LYS A 43 -11.73 9.56 -13.23
CA LYS A 43 -11.27 10.64 -12.37
C LYS A 43 -9.79 10.41 -11.98
N PRO A 44 -8.92 11.43 -12.09
CA PRO A 44 -7.49 11.30 -11.77
C PRO A 44 -7.18 10.86 -10.33
N GLY A 45 -8.09 11.12 -9.38
CA GLY A 45 -7.95 10.65 -7.99
C GLY A 45 -8.11 9.14 -7.82
N ILE A 46 -8.66 8.44 -8.82
CA ILE A 46 -8.81 6.97 -8.84
C ILE A 46 -7.76 6.35 -9.77
N LEU A 47 -7.60 6.90 -10.97
CA LEU A 47 -6.65 6.42 -11.96
C LEU A 47 -5.87 7.59 -12.57
N PRO A 48 -4.71 7.96 -11.99
CA PRO A 48 -3.87 9.00 -12.55
C PRO A 48 -3.25 8.55 -13.88
N HIS A 49 -2.90 9.54 -14.72
CA HIS A 49 -2.20 9.30 -15.97
C HIS A 49 -0.82 8.64 -15.70
N PRO A 50 -0.45 7.57 -16.43
CA PRO A 50 0.72 6.75 -16.08
C PRO A 50 2.05 7.54 -16.08
N LEU A 51 2.23 8.50 -17.00
CA LEU A 51 3.42 9.37 -16.99
C LEU A 51 3.50 10.26 -15.75
N ARG A 52 2.35 10.69 -15.20
CA ARG A 52 2.33 11.46 -13.94
C ARG A 52 2.67 10.58 -12.76
N VAL A 53 2.30 9.30 -12.78
CA VAL A 53 2.72 8.34 -11.74
C VAL A 53 4.23 8.19 -11.72
N LEU A 54 4.86 8.03 -12.89
CA LEU A 54 6.31 7.94 -13.01
C LEU A 54 7.02 9.24 -12.59
N GLY A 55 6.51 10.40 -13.02
CA GLY A 55 7.04 11.70 -12.64
C GLY A 55 6.89 12.03 -11.16
N ALA A 56 5.79 11.61 -10.54
CA ALA A 56 5.51 11.86 -9.12
C ALA A 56 6.58 11.28 -8.21
N TYR A 57 7.28 10.18 -8.59
CA TYR A 57 8.40 9.67 -7.80
C TYR A 57 9.57 10.67 -7.70
N GLY A 58 9.86 11.39 -8.78
CA GLY A 58 10.89 12.43 -8.78
C GLY A 58 10.47 13.65 -7.96
N ASP A 59 9.23 14.10 -8.12
CA ASP A 59 8.67 15.22 -7.37
C ASP A 59 8.58 14.90 -5.86
N LEU A 60 8.18 13.68 -5.50
CA LEU A 60 8.15 13.22 -4.11
C LEU A 60 9.55 13.16 -3.47
N TYR A 61 10.59 12.83 -4.24
CA TYR A 61 11.95 12.80 -3.74
C TYR A 61 12.54 14.20 -3.54
N THR A 62 12.16 15.15 -4.39
CA THR A 62 12.81 16.47 -4.47
C THR A 62 12.05 17.56 -3.70
N ASP A 63 10.71 17.55 -3.75
CA ASP A 63 9.89 18.69 -3.32
C ASP A 63 9.08 18.45 -2.03
N ASN A 64 8.97 17.23 -1.53
CA ASN A 64 7.88 16.91 -0.59
C ASN A 64 8.29 16.19 0.69
N ASP A 65 9.49 16.47 1.20
CA ASP A 65 9.89 16.06 2.55
C ASP A 65 9.62 14.56 2.79
N LEU A 66 9.65 13.70 1.75
CA LEU A 66 9.13 12.33 1.84
C LEU A 66 9.84 11.56 2.94
N ILE A 67 11.15 11.76 3.02
CA ILE A 67 12.01 11.24 4.06
C ILE A 67 11.58 11.80 5.42
N GLN A 68 11.45 13.12 5.55
CA GLN A 68 11.04 13.77 6.81
C GLN A 68 9.63 13.34 7.27
N ASN A 69 8.65 13.30 6.38
CA ASN A 69 7.28 12.86 6.63
C ASN A 69 7.21 11.38 7.00
N THR A 70 8.02 10.53 6.35
CA THR A 70 8.16 9.12 6.70
C THR A 70 8.73 8.97 8.11
N PHE A 71 9.86 9.62 8.39
CA PHE A 71 10.47 9.60 9.73
C PHE A 71 9.58 10.24 10.80
N ARG A 72 8.80 11.27 10.45
CA ARG A 72 7.82 11.89 11.34
C ARG A 72 6.71 10.91 11.70
N SER A 73 6.15 10.19 10.72
CA SER A 73 5.12 9.16 10.95
C SER A 73 5.64 8.01 11.81
N ILE A 74 6.86 7.54 11.52
CA ILE A 74 7.55 6.52 12.32
C ILE A 74 7.79 7.01 13.75
N GLY A 75 8.31 8.24 13.89
CA GLY A 75 8.59 8.85 15.20
C GLY A 75 7.34 9.02 16.05
N LEU A 76 6.23 9.48 15.45
CA LEU A 76 4.93 9.58 16.12
C LEU A 76 4.41 8.22 16.59
N ASN A 77 4.51 7.17 15.76
CA ASN A 77 4.11 5.81 16.17
C ASN A 77 4.96 5.29 17.33
N LEU A 78 6.28 5.44 17.23
CA LEU A 78 7.20 4.97 18.27
C LEU A 78 7.01 5.72 19.59
N ALA A 79 6.80 7.03 19.53
CA ALA A 79 6.48 7.84 20.71
C ALA A 79 5.14 7.40 21.33
N GLY A 80 4.12 7.15 20.51
CA GLY A 80 2.84 6.63 20.98
C GLY A 80 2.97 5.30 21.72
N TYR A 81 3.75 4.36 21.18
CA TYR A 81 4.04 3.09 21.87
C TYR A 81 4.82 3.30 23.15
N ALA A 82 5.85 4.15 23.16
CA ALA A 82 6.61 4.45 24.36
C ALA A 82 5.71 5.03 25.46
N THR A 83 4.83 5.98 25.13
CA THR A 83 3.84 6.53 26.07
C THR A 83 2.88 5.46 26.56
N ALA A 84 2.37 4.60 25.68
CA ALA A 84 1.47 3.51 26.06
C ALA A 84 2.15 2.52 27.00
N ILE A 85 3.42 2.18 26.77
CA ILE A 85 4.21 1.30 27.65
C ILE A 85 4.43 1.97 29.02
N LEU A 86 4.83 3.25 29.03
CA LEU A 86 5.07 4.01 30.26
C LEU A 86 3.83 4.12 31.15
N ILE A 87 2.63 4.11 30.57
CA ILE A 87 1.37 4.17 31.31
C ILE A 87 0.87 2.77 31.67
N SER A 88 0.89 1.83 30.72
CA SER A 88 0.33 0.48 30.91
C SER A 88 1.16 -0.37 31.86
N LEU A 89 2.48 -0.20 31.90
CA LEU A 89 3.33 -0.96 32.82
C LEU A 89 3.05 -0.62 34.30
N PRO A 90 3.04 0.65 34.75
CA PRO A 90 2.67 0.99 36.13
C PRO A 90 1.25 0.55 36.48
N ILE A 91 0.28 0.73 35.58
CA ILE A 91 -1.11 0.35 35.82
C ILE A 91 -1.24 -1.17 35.93
N GLY A 92 -0.68 -1.92 34.98
CA GLY A 92 -0.68 -3.38 35.01
C GLY A 92 0.02 -3.94 36.24
N PHE A 93 1.14 -3.32 36.64
CA PHE A 93 1.87 -3.70 37.85
C PHE A 93 1.05 -3.43 39.13
N ALA A 94 0.40 -2.26 39.23
CA ALA A 94 -0.47 -1.92 40.35
C ALA A 94 -1.66 -2.89 40.48
N ILE A 95 -2.30 -3.23 39.37
CA ILE A 95 -3.40 -4.22 39.31
C ILE A 95 -2.90 -5.61 39.72
N GLY A 96 -1.69 -6.00 39.30
CA GLY A 96 -1.10 -7.29 39.64
C GLY A 96 -0.69 -7.42 41.11
N LEU A 97 -0.23 -6.32 41.74
CA LEU A 97 0.29 -6.33 43.11
C LEU A 97 -0.82 -6.19 44.18
N TRP A 98 -1.86 -5.40 43.91
CA TRP A 98 -2.95 -5.17 44.87
C TRP A 98 -4.20 -5.97 44.53
N GLY A 99 -4.53 -6.94 45.39
CA GLY A 99 -5.71 -7.80 45.22
C GLY A 99 -7.05 -7.07 45.10
N ILE A 100 -7.18 -5.87 45.67
CA ILE A 100 -8.38 -5.03 45.55
C ILE A 100 -8.55 -4.51 44.11
N LEU A 101 -7.47 -4.04 43.47
CA LEU A 101 -7.51 -3.60 42.08
C LEU A 101 -7.72 -4.79 41.15
N ARG A 102 -7.05 -5.92 41.40
CA ARG A 102 -7.26 -7.16 40.63
C ARG A 102 -8.72 -7.60 40.65
N GLY A 103 -9.37 -7.63 41.83
CA GLY A 103 -10.77 -8.00 41.96
C GLY A 103 -11.74 -7.02 41.30
N ALA A 104 -11.42 -5.72 41.29
CA ALA A 104 -12.23 -4.70 40.63
C ALA A 104 -12.23 -4.82 39.09
N PHE A 105 -11.12 -5.28 38.49
CA PHE A 105 -10.98 -5.45 37.04
C PHE A 105 -11.29 -6.86 36.52
N GLN A 106 -11.23 -7.91 37.36
CA GLN A 106 -11.60 -9.28 36.99
C GLN A 106 -13.07 -9.44 36.59
N SER A 107 -13.98 -8.68 37.21
CA SER A 107 -15.42 -8.75 36.92
C SER A 107 -15.80 -8.34 35.49
N HIS A 108 -14.92 -7.64 34.76
CA HIS A 108 -15.15 -7.23 33.38
C HIS A 108 -14.54 -8.20 32.34
N ILE A 109 -13.72 -9.16 32.80
CA ILE A 109 -13.01 -10.12 31.93
C ILE A 109 -13.68 -11.50 31.99
N ASP A 110 -14.33 -11.84 33.12
CA ASP A 110 -15.01 -13.13 33.36
C ASP A 110 -16.53 -13.12 33.04
N GLY A 111 -17.00 -12.12 32.27
CA GLY A 111 -18.40 -11.97 31.85
C GLY A 111 -18.69 -12.51 30.45
#